data_AF-A0A7W9F1Z3-F1
#
_entry.id   AF-A0A7W9F1Z3-F1
#
_cell.length_a   1.000
_cell.length_b   1.000
_cell.length_c   1.000
_cell.angle_alpha   90.00
_cell.angle_beta   90.00
_cell.angle_gamma   90.00
#
_symmetry.space_group_name_H-M   'P 1'
#
loop_
_entity.id
_entity.type
_entity.pdbx_description
1 polymer ?
#
loop_
_entity_poly.entity_id
_entity_poly.type
_entity_poly.pdbx_seq_one_letter_code
_entity_poly.pdbx_strand_id
1 'polypeptide(L)'
;MTISKKHAVALQQITHGDDAFAQSAVIIGMHAGQFGDWEMAGLVREATATEVAAAKGEKTVARKPRKRSPSKTPAAQTPSV
;
A
#
# COMPACT_ATOMS: atom_id res chain seq x y z
N MET A 1 27.42 5.17 -4.96
CA MET A 1 26.96 4.03 -4.15
C MET A 1 25.56 3.65 -4.61
N THR A 2 25.40 2.49 -5.24
CA THR A 2 24.08 2.00 -5.66
C THR A 2 23.32 1.62 -4.40
N ILE A 3 22.29 2.37 -4.04
CA ILE A 3 21.42 2.02 -2.91
C ILE A 3 20.64 0.78 -3.33
N SER A 4 21.09 -0.40 -2.89
CA SER A 4 20.36 -1.64 -3.10
C SER A 4 19.03 -1.55 -2.37
N LYS A 5 17.95 -1.43 -3.14
CA LYS A 5 16.59 -1.46 -2.62
C LYS A 5 16.23 -2.91 -2.34
N LYS A 6 15.73 -3.20 -1.14
CA LYS A 6 15.25 -4.52 -0.74
C LYS A 6 13.72 -4.57 -0.76
N HIS A 7 13.20 -5.77 -0.86
CA HIS A 7 11.78 -6.05 -0.80
C HIS A 7 11.50 -6.91 0.42
N ALA A 8 10.47 -6.55 1.17
CA ALA A 8 10.16 -7.18 2.44
C ALA A 8 8.69 -7.54 2.52
N VAL A 9 8.35 -8.58 3.27
CA VAL A 9 6.98 -8.91 3.66
C VAL A 9 6.83 -8.64 5.13
N ALA A 10 5.87 -7.80 5.50
CA ALA A 10 5.53 -7.53 6.89
C ALA A 10 4.95 -8.79 7.54
N LEU A 11 5.57 -9.27 8.62
CA LEU A 11 5.08 -10.42 9.38
C LEU A 11 3.95 -10.04 10.35
N GLN A 12 3.85 -8.76 10.67
CA GLN A 12 2.84 -8.16 11.54
C GLN A 12 2.47 -6.76 11.03
N GLN A 13 1.48 -6.12 11.66
CA GLN A 13 1.17 -4.72 11.38
C GLN A 13 2.35 -3.83 11.81
N ILE A 14 2.89 -3.05 10.88
CA ILE A 14 3.98 -2.11 11.13
C ILE A 14 3.42 -0.70 10.92
N THR A 15 3.64 0.18 11.89
CA THR A 15 3.29 1.60 11.77
C THR A 15 4.57 2.40 11.94
N HIS A 16 4.93 3.18 10.92
CA HIS A 16 6.15 3.96 10.88
C HIS A 16 5.87 5.36 10.33
N GLY A 17 5.86 6.35 11.23
CA GLY A 17 5.41 7.70 10.87
C GLY A 17 3.95 7.70 10.44
N ASP A 18 3.69 8.17 9.22
CA ASP A 18 2.37 8.16 8.57
C ASP A 18 2.09 6.86 7.76
N ASP A 19 3.09 5.99 7.59
CA ASP A 19 2.95 4.74 6.84
C ASP A 19 2.50 3.60 7.75
N ALA A 20 1.41 2.94 7.37
CA ALA A 20 0.91 1.74 8.04
C ALA A 20 0.90 0.58 7.05
N PHE A 21 1.74 -0.42 7.30
CA PHE A 21 1.78 -1.67 6.57
C PHE A 21 0.97 -2.71 7.33
N ALA A 22 -0.02 -3.29 6.65
CA ALA A 22 -0.78 -4.41 7.19
C ALA A 22 0.12 -5.65 7.33
N GLN A 23 -0.30 -6.58 8.19
CA GLN A 23 0.31 -7.90 8.20
C GLN A 23 0.22 -8.55 6.81
N SER A 24 1.30 -9.23 6.40
CA SER A 24 1.50 -9.80 5.06
C SER A 24 1.59 -8.78 3.92
N ALA A 25 1.69 -7.47 4.20
CA ALA A 25 1.92 -6.48 3.18
C ALA A 25 3.34 -6.60 2.60
N VAL A 26 3.45 -6.50 1.28
CA VAL A 26 4.74 -6.48 0.58
C VAL A 26 5.23 -5.04 0.45
N ILE A 27 6.35 -4.74 1.08
CA ILE A 27 7.00 -3.43 1.08
C ILE A 27 8.05 -3.42 -0.03
N ILE A 28 7.78 -2.66 -1.08
CA ILE A 28 8.65 -2.57 -2.26
C ILE A 28 9.55 -1.34 -2.13
N GLY A 29 10.86 -1.53 -2.29
CA GLY A 29 11.79 -0.41 -2.38
C GLY A 29 12.29 0.08 -1.03
N MET A 30 12.33 -0.79 -0.02
CA MET A 30 12.84 -0.49 1.30
C MET A 30 14.35 -0.22 1.26
N HIS A 31 14.80 0.71 2.11
CA HIS A 31 16.21 0.98 2.28
C HIS A 31 16.90 -0.22 2.96
N ALA A 32 18.09 -0.62 2.51
CA ALA A 32 18.78 -1.81 3.04
C ALA A 32 19.02 -1.75 4.55
N GLY A 33 19.35 -0.57 5.10
CA GLY A 33 19.51 -0.39 6.55
C GLY A 33 18.21 -0.63 7.32
N GLN A 34 17.11 -0.02 6.85
CA GLN A 34 15.79 -0.17 7.47
C GLN A 34 15.28 -1.62 7.37
N PHE A 35 15.60 -2.33 6.28
CA PHE A 35 15.30 -3.75 6.14
C PHE A 35 16.02 -4.59 7.19
N GLY A 36 17.33 -4.39 7.37
CA GLY A 36 18.08 -5.09 8.40
C GLY A 36 17.53 -4.83 9.80
N ASP A 37 17.20 -3.57 10.12
CA ASP A 37 16.64 -3.21 11.42
C ASP A 37 15.29 -3.90 11.69
N TRP A 38 14.41 -3.93 10.69
CA TRP A 38 13.08 -4.53 10.80
C TRP A 38 13.12 -6.06 10.77
N GLU A 39 14.04 -6.65 10.01
CA GLU A 39 14.26 -8.10 9.96
C GLU A 39 14.81 -8.60 11.30
N MET A 40 15.81 -7.92 11.86
CA MET A 40 16.35 -8.26 13.19
C MET A 40 15.33 -8.10 14.31
N ALA A 41 14.41 -7.14 14.18
CA ALA A 41 13.29 -6.96 15.11
C ALA A 41 12.16 -7.99 14.92
N GLY A 42 12.23 -8.86 13.91
CA GLY A 42 11.19 -9.84 13.59
C GLY A 42 9.92 -9.24 13.00
N LEU A 43 9.98 -8.01 12.48
CA LEU A 43 8.85 -7.29 11.90
C LEU A 43 8.61 -7.67 10.44
N VAL A 44 9.67 -7.94 9.68
CA VAL A 44 9.61 -8.29 8.26
C VAL A 44 10.48 -9.51 7.92
N ARG A 45 10.20 -10.12 6.77
CA ARG A 45 11.09 -11.10 6.12
C ARG A 45 11.42 -10.68 4.69
N GLU A 46 12.48 -11.21 4.09
CA GLU A 46 12.77 -10.98 2.68
C GLU A 46 11.60 -11.47 1.79
N ALA A 47 11.14 -10.59 0.89
CA ALA A 47 10.07 -10.93 -0.05
C ALA A 47 10.61 -11.75 -1.22
N THR A 48 9.92 -12.83 -1.56
CA THR A 48 10.24 -13.64 -2.73
C THR A 48 9.86 -12.91 -4.03
N ALA A 49 10.51 -13.26 -5.14
CA ALA A 49 10.21 -12.67 -6.44
C ALA A 49 8.73 -12.79 -6.84
N THR A 50 8.06 -13.86 -6.41
CA THR A 50 6.63 -14.09 -6.63
C THR A 50 5.75 -13.11 -5.83
N GLU A 51 6.07 -12.88 -4.55
CA GLU A 51 5.36 -11.91 -3.71
C GLU A 51 5.58 -10.48 -4.21
N VAL A 52 6.79 -10.16 -4.63
CA VAL A 52 7.12 -8.87 -5.24
C VAL A 52 6.36 -8.70 -6.57
N ALA A 53 6.26 -9.74 -7.40
CA ALA A 53 5.49 -9.69 -8.64
C ALA A 53 3.98 -9.48 -8.39
N ALA A 54 3.42 -10.17 -7.39
CA ALA A 54 2.02 -10.01 -6.99
C ALA A 54 1.72 -8.58 -6.50
N ALA A 55 2.60 -8.04 -5.65
CA ALA A 55 2.46 -6.68 -5.12
C ALA A 55 2.75 -5.58 -6.16
N LYS A 56 3.63 -5.85 -7.14
CA LYS A 56 3.92 -4.91 -8.23
C LYS A 56 2.80 -4.89 -9.28
N GLY A 57 2.04 -5.98 -9.42
CA GLY A 57 0.79 -6.03 -10.18
C GLY A 57 -0.32 -5.20 -9.52
N GLU A 58 -0.31 -5.12 -8.19
CA GLU A 58 -1.24 -4.33 -7.40
C GLU A 58 -0.73 -2.88 -7.26
N LYS A 59 -0.79 -2.12 -8.36
CA LYS A 59 -0.67 -0.66 -8.34
C LYS A 59 -1.92 -0.02 -7.70
N THR A 60 -2.39 -0.56 -6.59
CA THR A 60 -3.45 0.05 -5.78
C THR A 60 -2.79 1.14 -4.98
N VAL A 61 -2.67 2.28 -5.63
CA VAL A 61 -2.62 3.58 -4.99
C VAL A 61 -3.72 3.56 -3.93
N ALA A 62 -3.39 3.26 -2.68
CA ALA A 62 -4.24 3.51 -1.53
C ALA A 62 -4.34 5.02 -1.28
N ARG A 63 -4.64 5.79 -2.33
CA ARG A 63 -5.31 7.07 -2.18
C ARG A 63 -6.72 6.68 -1.74
N LYS A 64 -6.90 6.71 -0.43
CA LYS A 64 -8.12 7.14 0.29
C LYS A 64 -9.33 7.22 -0.65
N PRO A 65 -10.39 6.41 -0.49
CA PRO A 65 -11.65 6.70 -1.17
C PRO A 65 -12.11 8.08 -0.69
N ARG A 66 -11.76 9.12 -1.45
CA ARG A 66 -12.17 10.48 -1.20
C ARG A 66 -13.67 10.45 -1.49
N LYS A 67 -14.47 10.31 -0.43
CA LYS A 67 -15.92 10.49 -0.45
C LYS A 67 -16.26 11.65 -1.39
N ARG A 68 -16.73 11.35 -2.60
CA ARG A 68 -17.49 12.27 -3.43
C ARG A 68 -18.74 11.50 -3.83
N SER A 69 -19.73 11.66 -2.95
CA SER A 69 -21.17 11.68 -3.19
C SER A 69 -21.68 11.00 -4.47
N PRO A 70 -22.56 9.99 -4.38
CA PRO A 70 -23.39 9.63 -5.51
C PRO A 70 -24.55 10.63 -5.52
N SER A 71 -24.61 11.53 -6.51
CA SER A 71 -25.90 12.14 -6.89
C SER A 71 -25.79 12.72 -8.28
N LYS A 72 -25.94 11.80 -9.22
CA LYS A 72 -26.67 11.94 -10.49
C LYS A 72 -27.58 13.16 -10.51
N THR A 73 -27.19 14.20 -11.24
CA THR A 73 -28.16 15.11 -11.86
C THR A 73 -28.88 14.32 -12.95
N PRO A 74 -30.21 14.34 -13.00
CA PRO A 74 -30.87 14.59 -14.27
C PRO A 74 -31.86 15.75 -14.17
N ALA A 75 -31.98 16.43 -15.31
CA ALA A 75 -32.76 17.63 -15.53
C ALA A 75 -34.28 17.41 -15.46
N ALA A 76 -34.97 18.51 -15.14
CA ALA A 76 -36.28 18.96 -15.62
C ALA A 76 -37.35 17.92 -16.02
N GLN A 77 -38.49 17.98 -15.33
CA GLN A 77 -39.80 17.99 -16.00
C GLN A 77 -40.89 18.54 -15.06
N THR A 78 -41.53 19.60 -15.52
CA THR A 78 -42.77 20.21 -15.04
C THR A 78 -43.91 19.21 -14.93
N PRO A 79 -44.89 19.47 -14.05
CA PRO A 79 -46.27 19.22 -14.42
C PRO A 79 -47.06 20.53 -14.38
N SER A 80 -47.64 20.87 -15.54
CA SER A 80 -48.85 21.68 -15.65
C SER A 80 -50.03 20.86 -15.12
N VAL A 81 -50.85 21.44 -14.24
CA VAL A 81 -52.32 21.56 -14.26
C VAL A 81 -52.71 22.53 -13.15
#